data_AF-A0AAW6ESV6-F1
#
_entry.id   AF-A0AAW6ESV6-F1
#
_cell.length_a   1.000
_cell.length_b   1.000
_cell.length_c   1.000
_cell.angle_alpha   90.00
_cell.angle_beta   90.00
_cell.angle_gamma   90.00
#
_symmetry.space_group_name_H-M   'P 1'
#
loop_
_entity.id
_entity.type
_entity.pdbx_description
1 polymer ?
#
loop_
_entity_poly.entity_id
_entity_poly.type
_entity_poly.pdbx_seq_one_letter_code
_entity_poly.pdbx_strand_id
1 'polypeptide(L)'
;MNKTIREIDKDINRCKNLIEENNYLEIVIGLEELIDKYNSCIENIKKYDGRVWNYSKSDLEKLMKELLGYKKELSIREYKKELTKLVDSSIDYIKNHDTLNKSKKINLIEVIRDLHNISNEDLGKEKLWEELRIYIRLASDEDIEVGSKLISIINYVLDFDKAKNLVQ
;
A
#
# COMPACT_ATOMS: atom_id res chain seq x y z
N MET A 1 8.46 6.19 4.88
CA MET A 1 8.35 5.81 3.45
C MET A 1 9.51 4.88 3.11
N ASN A 2 9.20 3.63 2.76
CA ASN A 2 10.16 2.54 2.57
C ASN A 2 11.24 2.94 1.54
N LYS A 3 12.51 2.65 1.84
CA LYS A 3 13.67 2.94 0.98
C LYS A 3 13.48 2.39 -0.44
N THR A 4 12.90 1.20 -0.56
CA THR A 4 12.62 0.54 -1.83
C THR A 4 11.58 1.30 -2.67
N ILE A 5 10.51 1.82 -2.06
CA ILE A 5 9.49 2.61 -2.78
C ILE A 5 10.10 3.91 -3.32
N ARG A 6 10.95 4.58 -2.52
CA ARG A 6 11.66 5.79 -2.95
C ARG A 6 12.62 5.55 -4.12
N GLU A 7 13.25 4.38 -4.18
CA GLU A 7 14.13 4.01 -5.29
C GLU A 7 13.32 3.77 -6.57
N ILE A 8 12.18 3.08 -6.47
CA ILE A 8 11.27 2.89 -7.62
C ILE A 8 10.74 4.24 -8.12
N ASP A 9 10.42 5.19 -7.23
CA ASP A 9 10.01 6.54 -7.63
C ASP A 9 11.07 7.27 -8.46
N LYS A 10 12.33 7.14 -8.09
CA LYS A 10 13.45 7.72 -8.85
C LYS A 10 13.54 7.08 -10.24
N ASP A 11 13.40 5.76 -10.31
CA ASP A 11 13.47 5.03 -11.58
C ASP A 11 12.29 5.36 -12.50
N ILE A 12 11.07 5.49 -11.95
CA ILE A 12 9.90 5.94 -12.71
C ILE A 12 10.13 7.36 -13.26
N ASN A 13 10.66 8.27 -12.45
CA ASN A 13 10.97 9.63 -12.91
C ASN A 13 12.07 9.62 -13.98
N ARG A 14 13.07 8.74 -13.85
CA ARG A 14 14.07 8.54 -14.90
C ARG A 14 13.41 8.06 -16.20
N CYS A 15 12.48 7.09 -16.15
CA CYS A 15 11.73 6.67 -17.35
C CYS A 15 11.01 7.84 -18.01
N LYS A 16 10.35 8.71 -17.23
CA LYS A 16 9.67 9.91 -17.76
C LYS A 16 10.64 10.85 -18.48
N ASN A 17 11.77 11.17 -17.85
CA ASN A 17 12.78 12.04 -18.45
C ASN A 17 13.32 11.45 -19.77
N LEU A 18 13.64 10.16 -19.79
CA LEU A 18 14.11 9.46 -20.99
C LEU A 18 13.06 9.44 -22.12
N ILE A 19 11.78 9.30 -21.75
CA ILE A 19 10.64 9.35 -22.68
C ILE A 19 10.48 10.75 -23.28
N GLU A 20 10.69 11.81 -22.50
CA GLU A 20 10.60 13.21 -22.91
C GLU A 20 11.79 13.62 -23.79
N GLU A 21 13.01 13.28 -23.38
CA GLU A 21 14.24 13.54 -24.13
C GLU A 21 14.28 12.77 -25.45
N ASN A 22 13.68 11.58 -25.48
CA ASN A 22 13.55 10.71 -26.65
C ASN A 22 14.90 10.42 -27.34
N ASN A 23 15.98 10.38 -26.57
CA ASN A 23 17.29 9.97 -27.04
C ASN A 23 17.34 8.44 -27.10
N TYR A 24 17.52 7.89 -28.29
CA TYR A 24 17.50 6.45 -28.50
C TYR A 24 18.55 5.70 -27.68
N LEU A 25 19.79 6.20 -27.61
CA LEU A 25 20.87 5.53 -26.86
C LEU A 25 20.56 5.50 -25.36
N GLU A 26 20.10 6.62 -24.82
CA GLU A 26 19.73 6.74 -23.41
C GLU A 26 18.51 5.87 -23.05
N ILE A 27 17.56 5.72 -23.98
CA ILE A 27 16.43 4.78 -23.83
C ILE A 27 16.93 3.34 -23.75
N VAL A 28 17.84 2.93 -24.65
CA VAL A 28 18.43 1.58 -24.64
C VAL A 28 19.16 1.31 -23.34
N ILE A 29 20.03 2.23 -22.90
CA ILE A 29 20.78 2.13 -21.64
C ILE A 29 19.82 2.04 -20.45
N GLY A 30 18.84 2.94 -20.38
CA GLY A 30 17.87 2.98 -19.28
C GLY A 30 17.04 1.71 -19.19
N LEU A 31 16.62 1.15 -20.33
CA LEU A 31 15.90 -0.12 -20.37
C LEU A 31 16.74 -1.28 -19.84
N GLU A 32 17.99 -1.43 -20.31
CA GLU A 32 18.90 -2.50 -19.86
C GLU A 32 19.14 -2.46 -18.35
N GLU A 33 19.49 -1.29 -17.82
CA GLU A 33 19.77 -1.14 -16.39
C GLU A 33 18.54 -1.42 -15.52
N LEU A 34 17.36 -0.98 -15.94
CA LEU A 34 16.13 -1.19 -15.20
C LEU A 34 15.62 -2.62 -15.32
N ILE A 35 15.77 -3.27 -16.49
CA ILE A 35 15.43 -4.68 -16.66
C ILE A 35 16.33 -5.53 -15.77
N ASP A 36 17.64 -5.30 -15.79
CA ASP A 36 18.57 -6.03 -14.93
C ASP A 36 18.25 -5.83 -13.44
N LYS A 37 17.98 -4.60 -13.02
CA LYS A 37 17.63 -4.26 -11.64
C LYS A 37 16.38 -4.96 -11.12
N TYR A 38 15.36 -5.15 -11.96
CA TYR A 38 14.04 -5.62 -11.54
C TYR A 38 13.67 -7.03 -12.04
N ASN A 39 14.55 -7.71 -12.79
CA ASN A 39 14.29 -9.05 -13.36
C ASN A 39 13.96 -10.13 -12.32
N SER A 40 14.44 -10.00 -11.10
CA SER A 40 14.20 -10.95 -10.01
C SER A 40 12.91 -10.63 -9.23
N CYS A 41 12.34 -9.44 -9.46
CA CYS A 41 11.26 -8.87 -8.66
C CYS A 41 9.95 -8.78 -9.44
N ILE A 42 10.01 -8.70 -10.77
CA ILE A 42 8.86 -8.54 -11.66
C ILE A 42 8.89 -9.67 -12.70
N GLU A 43 7.96 -10.61 -12.60
CA GLU A 43 7.95 -11.84 -13.43
C GLU A 43 7.85 -11.57 -14.94
N ASN A 44 7.15 -10.49 -15.34
CA ASN A 44 6.88 -10.15 -16.74
C ASN A 44 7.72 -8.99 -17.26
N ILE A 45 8.79 -8.62 -16.57
CA ILE A 45 9.75 -7.68 -17.14
C ILE A 45 10.36 -8.36 -18.37
N LYS A 46 10.09 -7.82 -19.57
CA LYS A 46 10.50 -8.43 -20.85
C LYS A 46 11.94 -8.93 -20.77
N LYS A 47 12.14 -10.25 -20.81
CA LYS A 47 13.49 -10.81 -21.00
C LYS A 47 13.88 -10.63 -22.46
N TYR A 48 15.06 -10.07 -22.65
CA TYR A 48 15.70 -9.88 -23.95
C TYR A 48 15.74 -11.16 -24.78
N ASP A 49 15.38 -11.07 -26.06
CA ASP A 49 15.53 -12.14 -27.06
C ASP A 49 16.87 -12.06 -27.84
N GLY A 50 17.79 -11.20 -27.41
CA GLY A 50 19.16 -11.13 -27.93
C GLY A 50 19.50 -9.96 -28.87
N ARG A 51 18.60 -8.97 -29.09
CA ARG A 51 18.95 -7.76 -29.86
C ARG A 51 18.73 -6.47 -29.09
N VAL A 52 19.78 -6.01 -28.42
CA VAL A 52 19.81 -4.79 -27.61
C VAL A 52 19.33 -3.54 -28.37
N TRP A 53 19.65 -3.50 -29.66
CA TRP A 53 19.36 -2.42 -30.60
C TRP A 53 17.92 -2.39 -31.15
N ASN A 54 17.02 -3.25 -30.69
CA ASN A 54 15.62 -3.23 -31.13
C ASN A 54 14.68 -2.56 -30.13
N TYR A 55 15.22 -2.01 -29.05
CA TYR A 55 14.43 -1.29 -28.06
C TYR A 55 13.83 -0.01 -28.60
N SER A 56 12.61 0.23 -28.15
CA SER A 56 11.82 1.39 -28.54
C SER A 56 11.38 2.17 -27.31
N LYS A 57 11.00 3.43 -27.53
CA LYS A 57 10.29 4.24 -26.54
C LYS A 57 9.06 3.51 -25.96
N SER A 58 8.35 2.74 -26.77
CA SER A 58 7.19 1.95 -26.33
C SER A 58 7.58 0.85 -25.33
N ASP A 59 8.77 0.27 -25.44
CA ASP A 59 9.26 -0.70 -24.46
C ASP A 59 9.56 -0.03 -23.12
N LEU A 60 10.12 1.18 -23.13
CA LEU A 60 10.34 1.96 -21.90
C LEU A 60 9.03 2.39 -21.24
N GLU A 61 8.02 2.77 -22.03
CA GLU A 61 6.67 3.06 -21.52
C GLU A 61 6.03 1.82 -20.88
N LYS A 62 6.20 0.63 -21.47
CA LYS A 62 5.73 -0.63 -20.87
C LYS A 62 6.45 -0.92 -19.57
N LEU A 63 7.78 -0.82 -19.56
CA LEU A 63 8.57 -1.01 -18.34
C LEU A 63 8.14 -0.05 -17.22
N MET A 64 7.91 1.22 -17.54
CA MET A 64 7.41 2.20 -16.57
C MET A 64 6.05 1.78 -15.98
N LYS A 65 5.15 1.20 -16.80
CA LYS A 65 3.87 0.66 -16.30
C LYS A 65 4.07 -0.53 -15.37
N GLU A 66 4.98 -1.44 -15.69
CA GLU A 66 5.34 -2.56 -14.80
C GLU A 66 5.91 -2.05 -13.46
N LEU A 67 6.80 -1.04 -13.49
CA LEU A 67 7.33 -0.41 -12.27
C LEU A 67 6.24 0.26 -11.43
N LEU A 68 5.27 0.92 -12.05
CA LEU A 68 4.12 1.50 -11.36
C LEU A 68 3.25 0.42 -10.70
N GLY A 69 3.00 -0.69 -11.40
CA GLY A 69 2.30 -1.85 -10.85
C GLY A 69 3.03 -2.44 -9.65
N TYR A 70 4.32 -2.70 -9.79
CA TYR A 70 5.16 -3.24 -8.72
C TYR A 70 5.22 -2.32 -7.50
N LYS A 71 5.36 -1.00 -7.72
CA LYS A 71 5.28 0.01 -6.65
C LYS A 71 3.95 -0.07 -5.90
N LYS A 72 2.83 -0.22 -6.62
CA LYS A 72 1.49 -0.33 -6.04
C LYS A 72 1.40 -1.56 -5.14
N GLU A 73 1.85 -2.72 -5.62
CA GLU A 73 1.84 -3.97 -4.85
C GLU A 73 2.69 -3.88 -3.58
N LEU A 74 3.91 -3.35 -3.68
CA LEU A 74 4.77 -3.13 -2.52
C LEU A 74 4.14 -2.19 -1.50
N SER A 75 3.52 -1.10 -1.97
CA SER A 75 2.83 -0.15 -1.10
C SER A 75 1.68 -0.83 -0.36
N ILE A 76 0.85 -1.61 -1.07
CA ILE A 76 -0.24 -2.39 -0.47
C ILE A 76 0.28 -3.35 0.60
N ARG A 77 1.36 -4.08 0.31
CA ARG A 77 1.98 -5.01 1.26
C ARG A 77 2.46 -4.30 2.52
N GLU A 78 3.14 -3.17 2.37
CA GLU A 78 3.64 -2.39 3.52
C GLU A 78 2.49 -1.82 4.36
N TYR A 79 1.45 -1.27 3.71
CA TYR A 79 0.26 -0.78 4.41
C TYR A 79 -0.39 -1.87 5.25
N LYS A 80 -0.60 -3.07 4.68
CA LYS A 80 -1.18 -4.21 5.39
C LYS A 80 -0.32 -4.59 6.60
N LYS A 81 1.00 -4.67 6.43
CA LYS A 81 1.94 -4.99 7.51
C LYS A 81 1.86 -3.99 8.68
N GLU A 82 1.85 -2.69 8.38
CA GLU A 82 1.75 -1.66 9.39
C GLU A 82 0.37 -1.62 10.07
N LEU A 83 -0.71 -1.89 9.32
CA LEU A 83 -2.04 -2.05 9.91
C LEU A 83 -2.09 -3.23 10.87
N THR A 84 -1.53 -4.38 10.50
CA THR A 84 -1.45 -5.56 11.38
C THR A 84 -0.71 -5.22 12.68
N LYS A 85 0.42 -4.51 12.61
CA LYS A 85 1.13 -4.03 13.82
C LYS A 85 0.27 -3.13 14.69
N LEU A 86 -0.46 -2.18 14.07
CA LEU A 86 -1.35 -1.28 14.78
C LEU A 86 -2.48 -2.05 15.49
N VAL A 87 -3.09 -3.01 14.79
CA VAL A 87 -4.13 -3.91 15.31
C VAL A 87 -3.60 -4.73 16.49
N ASP A 88 -2.47 -5.41 16.34
CA ASP A 88 -1.86 -6.23 17.38
C ASP A 88 -1.55 -5.40 18.64
N SER A 89 -0.95 -4.22 18.45
CA SER A 89 -0.64 -3.31 19.57
C SER A 89 -1.89 -2.80 20.28
N SER A 90 -2.99 -2.59 19.54
CA SER A 90 -4.27 -2.15 20.10
C SER A 90 -4.95 -3.28 20.87
N ILE A 91 -4.92 -4.50 20.33
CA ILE A 91 -5.43 -5.69 21.02
C ILE A 91 -4.68 -5.93 22.33
N ASP A 92 -3.35 -5.86 22.32
CA ASP A 92 -2.55 -6.09 23.52
C ASP A 92 -2.78 -5.00 24.57
N TYR A 93 -2.98 -3.75 24.14
CA TYR A 93 -3.39 -2.68 25.03
C TYR A 93 -4.76 -2.99 25.69
N ILE A 94 -5.78 -3.37 24.92
CA ILE A 94 -7.10 -3.72 25.46
C ILE A 94 -7.03 -4.91 26.44
N LYS A 95 -6.25 -5.95 26.13
CA LYS A 95 -6.08 -7.11 27.02
C LYS A 95 -5.54 -6.70 28.39
N ASN A 96 -4.54 -5.83 28.39
CA ASN A 96 -3.82 -5.39 29.58
C ASN A 96 -4.46 -4.18 30.27
N HIS A 97 -5.60 -3.68 29.79
CA HIS A 97 -6.27 -2.52 30.36
C HIS A 97 -6.90 -2.83 31.73
N ASP A 98 -6.45 -2.20 32.81
CA ASP A 98 -6.82 -2.61 34.17
C ASP A 98 -8.28 -2.32 34.54
N THR A 99 -8.88 -1.27 33.96
CA THR A 99 -10.25 -0.84 34.30
C THR A 99 -11.35 -1.52 33.48
N LEU A 100 -10.99 -2.17 32.35
CA LEU A 100 -11.97 -2.83 31.49
C LEU A 100 -12.33 -4.19 32.07
N ASN A 101 -13.63 -4.45 32.21
CA ASN A 101 -14.11 -5.77 32.58
C ASN A 101 -13.89 -6.79 31.45
N LYS A 102 -13.94 -8.08 31.80
CA LYS A 102 -13.64 -9.17 30.86
C LYS A 102 -14.54 -9.18 29.62
N SER A 103 -15.84 -8.92 29.77
CA SER A 103 -16.77 -8.92 28.63
C SER A 103 -16.50 -7.76 27.67
N LYS A 104 -16.25 -6.56 28.20
CA LYS A 104 -15.92 -5.37 27.41
C LYS A 104 -14.62 -5.57 26.64
N LYS A 105 -13.60 -6.17 27.26
CA LYS A 105 -12.34 -6.53 26.57
C LYS A 105 -12.58 -7.44 25.36
N ILE A 106 -13.41 -8.49 25.53
CA ILE A 106 -13.74 -9.40 24.44
C ILE A 106 -14.40 -8.64 23.28
N ASN A 107 -15.44 -7.85 23.58
CA ASN A 107 -16.18 -7.08 22.58
C ASN A 107 -15.27 -6.11 21.81
N LEU A 108 -14.39 -5.39 22.51
CA LEU A 108 -13.47 -4.43 21.87
C LEU A 108 -12.43 -5.14 20.98
N ILE A 109 -11.95 -6.32 21.37
CA ILE A 109 -11.05 -7.12 20.55
C ILE A 109 -11.77 -7.62 19.28
N GLU A 110 -13.05 -7.99 19.37
CA GLU A 110 -13.86 -8.34 18.21
C GLU A 110 -14.02 -7.15 17.27
N VAL A 111 -14.39 -5.98 17.80
CA VAL A 111 -14.45 -4.72 17.02
C VAL A 111 -13.14 -4.42 16.29
N ILE A 112 -12.00 -4.55 16.98
CA ILE A 112 -10.68 -4.30 16.36
C ILE A 112 -10.41 -5.31 15.22
N ARG A 113 -10.81 -6.57 15.39
CA ARG A 113 -10.66 -7.60 14.35
C ARG A 113 -11.58 -7.35 13.16
N ASP A 114 -12.81 -6.90 13.40
CA ASP A 114 -13.74 -6.57 12.34
C ASP A 114 -13.24 -5.38 11.50
N LEU A 115 -12.72 -4.34 12.16
CA LEU A 115 -12.03 -3.24 11.49
C LEU A 115 -10.85 -3.71 10.62
N HIS A 116 -10.07 -4.67 11.12
CA HIS A 116 -8.98 -5.28 10.34
C HIS A 116 -9.51 -6.06 9.14
N ASN A 117 -10.62 -6.77 9.27
CA ASN A 117 -11.24 -7.53 8.19
C ASN A 117 -11.78 -6.61 7.09
N ILE A 118 -12.48 -5.53 7.45
CA ILE A 118 -12.97 -4.50 6.51
C ILE A 118 -11.85 -3.98 5.61
N SER A 119 -10.64 -3.79 6.16
CA SER A 119 -9.48 -3.31 5.39
C SER A 119 -8.99 -4.27 4.29
N ASN A 120 -9.35 -5.56 4.41
CA ASN A 120 -8.99 -6.61 3.46
C ASN A 120 -10.05 -6.82 2.38
N GLU A 121 -11.25 -6.27 2.56
CA GLU A 121 -12.32 -6.33 1.57
C GLU A 121 -12.12 -5.29 0.47
N ASP A 122 -12.49 -5.64 -0.76
CA ASP A 122 -12.53 -4.70 -1.88
C ASP A 122 -13.89 -4.00 -1.90
N LEU A 123 -14.06 -3.07 -0.97
CA LEU A 123 -15.28 -2.27 -0.83
C LEU A 123 -15.17 -0.98 -1.64
N GLY A 124 -16.23 -0.62 -2.36
CA GLY A 124 -16.35 0.73 -2.91
C GLY A 124 -16.40 1.80 -1.81
N LYS A 125 -15.94 3.01 -2.11
CA LYS A 125 -15.77 4.12 -1.14
C LYS A 125 -16.99 4.38 -0.26
N GLU A 126 -18.18 4.41 -0.85
CA GLU A 126 -19.43 4.67 -0.12
C GLU A 126 -19.73 3.54 0.87
N LYS A 127 -19.56 2.28 0.44
CA LYS A 127 -19.79 1.12 1.29
C LYS A 127 -18.76 1.04 2.42
N LEU A 128 -17.49 1.32 2.13
CA LEU A 128 -16.43 1.39 3.15
C LEU A 128 -16.76 2.45 4.21
N TRP A 129 -17.25 3.63 3.80
CA TRP A 129 -17.65 4.67 4.72
C TRP A 129 -18.80 4.25 5.64
N GLU A 130 -19.85 3.63 5.09
CA GLU A 130 -20.99 3.17 5.88
C GLU A 130 -20.59 2.11 6.93
N GLU A 131 -19.75 1.14 6.54
CA GLU A 131 -19.21 0.14 7.47
C GLU A 131 -18.39 0.80 8.60
N LEU A 132 -17.47 1.72 8.25
CA LEU A 132 -16.61 2.38 9.23
C LEU A 132 -17.36 3.35 10.15
N ARG A 133 -18.44 3.97 9.67
CA ARG A 133 -19.22 4.94 10.45
C ARG A 133 -19.82 4.35 11.72
N ILE A 134 -20.18 3.07 11.71
CA ILE A 134 -20.67 2.35 12.89
C ILE A 134 -19.59 2.34 13.98
N TYR A 135 -18.35 2.04 13.61
CA TYR A 135 -17.22 2.00 14.53
C TYR A 135 -16.78 3.38 15.01
N ILE A 136 -16.99 4.44 14.22
CA ILE A 136 -16.77 5.82 14.68
C ILE A 136 -17.71 6.16 15.84
N ARG A 137 -18.98 5.76 15.75
CA ARG A 137 -19.95 5.95 16.84
C ARG A 137 -19.58 5.14 18.07
N LEU A 138 -19.20 3.87 17.88
CA LEU A 138 -18.70 3.04 18.98
C LEU A 138 -17.51 3.71 19.66
N ALA A 139 -16.53 4.19 18.90
CA ALA A 139 -15.35 4.85 19.44
C ALA A 139 -15.67 6.13 20.23
N SER A 140 -16.73 6.86 19.86
CA SER A 140 -17.16 8.05 20.60
C SER A 140 -17.86 7.77 21.93
N ASP A 141 -18.37 6.55 22.11
CA ASP A 141 -19.02 6.11 23.35
C ASP A 141 -18.02 5.49 24.35
N GLU A 142 -16.77 5.28 23.94
CA GLU A 142 -15.69 4.77 24.80
C GLU A 142 -14.94 5.89 25.53
N ASP A 143 -14.11 5.51 26.50
CA ASP A 143 -13.12 6.43 27.07
C ASP A 143 -12.09 6.87 26.02
N ILE A 144 -11.38 7.95 26.34
CA ILE A 144 -10.45 8.62 25.41
C ILE A 144 -9.38 7.66 24.91
N GLU A 145 -8.87 6.76 25.75
CA GLU A 145 -7.74 5.91 25.37
C GLU A 145 -8.20 4.81 24.41
N VAL A 146 -9.29 4.11 24.74
CA VAL A 146 -9.91 3.10 23.87
C VAL A 146 -10.42 3.72 22.57
N GLY A 147 -11.18 4.82 22.67
CA GLY A 147 -11.72 5.53 21.52
C GLY A 147 -10.62 5.99 20.56
N SER A 148 -9.50 6.52 21.09
CA SER A 148 -8.36 6.94 20.27
C SER A 148 -7.71 5.78 19.50
N LYS A 149 -7.66 4.58 20.08
CA LYS A 149 -7.13 3.39 19.40
C LYS A 149 -8.03 2.97 18.24
N LEU A 150 -9.34 2.93 18.47
CA LEU A 150 -10.32 2.61 17.42
C LEU A 150 -10.26 3.63 16.27
N ILE A 151 -10.24 4.92 16.59
CA ILE A 151 -10.11 6.00 15.60
C ILE A 151 -8.80 5.90 14.82
N SER A 152 -7.69 5.53 15.47
CA SER A 152 -6.41 5.35 14.80
C SER A 152 -6.47 4.25 13.73
N ILE A 153 -7.11 3.12 14.05
CA ILE A 153 -7.31 2.02 13.09
C ILE A 153 -8.22 2.48 11.95
N ILE A 154 -9.35 3.12 12.25
CA ILE A 154 -10.31 3.62 11.24
C ILE A 154 -9.62 4.59 10.28
N ASN A 155 -8.88 5.57 10.80
CA ASN A 155 -8.13 6.53 9.98
C ASN A 155 -7.12 5.82 9.08
N TYR A 156 -6.41 4.83 9.62
CA TYR A 156 -5.46 4.05 8.84
C TYR A 156 -6.12 3.30 7.68
N VAL A 157 -7.29 2.71 7.90
CA VAL A 157 -8.07 2.03 6.85
C VAL A 157 -8.52 3.02 5.77
N LEU A 158 -9.02 4.20 6.16
CA LEU A 158 -9.43 5.25 5.22
C LEU A 158 -8.27 5.78 4.39
N ASP A 159 -7.12 6.02 5.01
CA ASP A 159 -5.94 6.52 4.31
C ASP A 159 -5.36 5.48 3.34
N PHE A 160 -5.45 4.20 3.71
CA PHE A 160 -5.08 3.11 2.81
C PHE A 160 -5.98 3.06 1.56
N ASP A 161 -7.29 3.21 1.71
CA ASP A 161 -8.22 3.27 0.57
C ASP A 161 -7.92 4.46 -0.36
N LYS A 162 -7.67 5.66 0.21
CA LYS A 162 -7.22 6.82 -0.57
C LYS A 162 -5.93 6.50 -1.34
N ALA A 163 -4.95 5.89 -0.69
CA ALA A 163 -3.67 5.56 -1.30
C ALA A 163 -3.78 4.53 -2.43
N LYS A 164 -4.67 3.52 -2.32
CA LYS A 164 -4.94 2.56 -3.41
C LYS A 164 -5.46 3.25 -4.67
N ASN A 165 -6.26 4.29 -4.50
CA ASN A 165 -6.98 4.99 -5.57
C ASN A 165 -6.17 6.13 -6.24
N LEU A 166 -5.05 6.57 -5.64
CA LEU A 166 -4.18 7.61 -6.20
C LEU A 166 -3.10 7.07 -7.18
N VAL A 167 -3.01 5.75 -7.36
CA VAL A 167 -2.03 5.09 -8.25
C VAL A 167 -2.67 4.69 -9.60
N GLN A 168 -3.71 5.40 -10.03
CA GLN A 168 -4.33 5.30 -11.36
C GLN A 168 -3.94 6.53 -12.20
#